data_AF-A0A7R9EG35-F1
#
_entry.id   AF-A0A7R9EG35-F1
#
_cell.length_a   1.000
_cell.length_b   1.000
_cell.length_c   1.000
_cell.angle_alpha   90.00
_cell.angle_beta   90.00
_cell.angle_gamma   90.00
#
_symmetry.space_group_name_H-M   'P 1'
#
loop_
_entity.id
_entity.type
_entity.pdbx_description
1 polymer ?
#
loop_
_entity_poly.entity_id
_entity_poly.type
_entity_poly.pdbx_seq_one_letter_code
_entity_poly.pdbx_strand_id
1 'polypeptide(L)'
;MQDGQYAQAVQEYIHARRVLHHYSNMPSFQGIQADCEAIVEELKLKLREQFKSKDATAKELAESVELLLQLKEPASSLCAEFLSHASTRLTEQLASLQSMNNQDIMEFVDQGSSGFLSDLCLVVASYNDMFIKRPRGAMETEDSEDLDNFATSQLNSFVFGNMERYFQLVQDRIEKEQNGGDTAVLVRALDRFHRRLQAMNTLFTHSDFARTGTDIVLRAGRRQCRFHLQTLKIYFSDTLSRVRQTLAAPKLISQDGDSSSSLSELLTSLVLATVEKVKGILQDLLLFSQPDLTFGLKPHFREGFCIDNVREELVVGFFHHLTATARSFCNIGENKAPPALLLLLSKMCLEFEGSSVHYLLSQTDEWFNIEDRSKSGILTTEEEICSNMRAAAQELLNHYVRTQGLGVSQMLRKSVETRDWLHTIEPRTVRAVMKRVVEDIAAVDSQVGALYEEGQRTEHSSDSSRRTHSVSLSRHAHRSNWSTYTPSHLDSSLVTNMQKLFSERIEIFSSVDFSKVSILTGIIKISLKVWCCSCQIELFGTFLECVRLRTFSRYGLQQIQVDTHYLQLYLWRFVTDENLVHFLLDEILGSAVHRCLEPVLMEPSVVDIICERG
;
A
#
# COMPACT_ATOMS: atom_id res chain seq x y z
N MET A 1 19.74 -15.75 71.66
CA MET A 1 20.51 -15.27 70.47
C MET A 1 21.56 -16.26 69.97
N GLN A 2 22.25 -17.04 70.83
CA GLN A 2 23.30 -17.97 70.38
C GLN A 2 22.75 -19.26 69.71
N ASP A 3 21.52 -19.67 70.02
CA ASP A 3 20.91 -20.91 69.49
C ASP A 3 19.96 -20.71 68.29
N GLY A 4 19.93 -19.52 67.67
CA GLY A 4 19.07 -19.23 66.50
C GLY A 4 17.56 -19.17 66.76
N GLN A 5 17.12 -19.30 68.02
CA GLN A 5 15.70 -19.21 68.40
C GLN A 5 15.23 -17.76 68.58
N TYR A 6 15.12 -17.03 67.46
CA TYR A 6 14.75 -15.60 67.48
C TYR A 6 13.31 -15.35 67.93
N ALA A 7 12.38 -16.24 67.60
CA ALA A 7 10.96 -16.08 67.95
C ALA A 7 10.70 -16.09 69.47
N GLN A 8 11.35 -16.99 70.20
CA GLN A 8 11.25 -17.05 71.66
C GLN A 8 11.86 -15.80 72.32
N ALA A 9 13.00 -15.34 71.81
CA ALA A 9 13.65 -14.13 72.31
C ALA A 9 12.76 -12.87 72.16
N VAL A 10 12.04 -12.75 71.03
CA VAL A 10 11.09 -11.64 70.81
C VAL A 10 9.88 -11.74 71.74
N GLN A 11 9.32 -12.93 71.95
CA GLN A 11 8.18 -13.13 72.86
C GLN A 11 8.55 -12.82 74.31
N GLU A 12 9.70 -13.29 74.78
CA GLU A 12 10.22 -13.00 76.12
C GLU A 12 10.47 -11.50 76.29
N TYR A 13 11.03 -10.84 75.27
CA TYR A 13 11.20 -9.38 75.28
C TYR A 13 9.86 -8.64 75.32
N ILE A 14 8.84 -9.04 74.56
CA ILE A 14 7.51 -8.39 74.59
C ILE A 14 6.88 -8.51 75.98
N HIS A 15 7.06 -9.65 76.65
CA HIS A 15 6.60 -9.86 78.01
C HIS A 15 7.40 -9.00 79.01
N ALA A 16 8.73 -9.01 78.91
CA ALA A 16 9.63 -8.21 79.73
C ALA A 16 9.41 -6.70 79.54
N ARG A 17 9.14 -6.24 78.31
CA ARG A 17 8.90 -4.82 77.99
C ARG A 17 7.66 -4.28 78.70
N ARG A 18 6.58 -5.05 78.81
CA ARG A 18 5.39 -4.61 79.59
C ARG A 18 5.72 -4.41 81.06
N VAL A 19 6.57 -5.27 81.62
CA VAL A 19 7.00 -5.19 83.01
C VAL A 19 7.99 -4.03 83.21
N LEU A 20 8.98 -3.89 82.34
CA LEU A 20 9.98 -2.81 82.37
C LEU A 20 9.34 -1.43 82.22
N HIS A 21 8.34 -1.28 81.36
CA HIS A 21 7.61 -0.02 81.18
C HIS A 21 6.71 0.33 82.38
N HIS A 22 6.29 -0.67 83.18
CA HIS A 22 5.53 -0.45 84.41
C HIS A 22 6.41 0.06 85.57
N TYR A 23 7.70 -0.29 85.56
CA TYR A 23 8.68 0.08 86.61
C TYR A 23 9.71 1.14 86.15
N SER A 24 9.47 1.84 85.04
CA SER A 24 10.43 2.79 84.42
C SER A 24 10.87 3.96 85.31
N ASN A 25 10.07 4.28 86.34
CA ASN A 25 10.32 5.35 87.29
C ASN A 25 11.38 5.00 88.35
N MET A 26 11.86 3.75 88.40
CA MET A 26 12.88 3.32 89.37
C MET A 26 14.30 3.35 88.77
N PRO A 27 15.27 4.09 89.36
CA PRO A 27 16.64 4.20 88.86
C PRO A 27 17.37 2.85 88.69
N SER A 28 17.05 1.87 89.55
CA SER A 28 17.65 0.53 89.52
C SER A 28 17.28 -0.27 88.27
N PHE A 29 16.13 0.02 87.64
CA PHE A 29 15.65 -0.66 86.45
C PHE A 29 16.08 0.02 85.15
N GLN A 30 16.59 1.25 85.20
CA GLN A 30 17.08 1.97 84.02
C GLN A 30 18.31 1.30 83.39
N GLY A 31 19.23 0.76 84.21
CA GLY A 31 20.37 -0.01 83.71
C GLY A 31 19.95 -1.29 83.00
N ILE A 32 19.01 -2.04 83.59
CA ILE A 32 18.45 -3.27 82.99
C ILE A 32 17.67 -2.96 81.72
N GLN A 33 16.92 -1.85 81.70
CA GLN A 33 16.20 -1.41 80.51
C GLN A 33 17.17 -1.05 79.37
N ALA A 34 18.26 -0.33 79.66
CA ALA A 34 19.29 -0.01 78.67
C ALA A 34 19.98 -1.26 78.11
N ASP A 35 20.29 -2.24 78.97
CA ASP A 35 20.86 -3.53 78.54
C ASP A 35 19.88 -4.34 77.68
N CYS A 36 18.59 -4.38 78.06
CA CYS A 36 17.55 -5.03 77.25
C CYS A 36 17.35 -4.34 75.90
N GLU A 37 17.40 -3.01 75.84
CA GLU A 37 17.34 -2.24 74.59
C GLU A 37 18.56 -2.52 73.70
N ALA A 38 19.77 -2.60 74.27
CA ALA A 38 20.97 -2.97 73.53
C ALA A 38 20.91 -4.38 72.93
N ILE A 39 20.39 -5.36 73.70
CA ILE A 39 20.17 -6.74 73.23
C ILE A 39 19.14 -6.79 72.10
N VAL A 40 18.11 -5.96 72.17
CA VAL A 40 17.06 -5.88 71.14
C VAL A 40 17.58 -5.20 69.88
N GLU A 41 18.42 -4.19 69.99
CA GLU A 41 19.09 -3.58 68.83
C GLU A 41 20.04 -4.57 68.15
N GLU A 42 20.79 -5.39 68.90
CA GLU A 42 21.59 -6.48 68.33
C GLU A 42 20.71 -7.54 67.65
N LEU A 43 19.57 -7.89 68.26
CA LEU A 43 18.59 -8.82 67.68
C LEU A 43 17.99 -8.28 66.39
N LYS A 44 17.63 -7.00 66.34
CA LYS A 44 17.13 -6.33 65.13
C LYS A 44 18.18 -6.31 64.02
N LEU A 45 19.43 -6.05 64.34
CA LEU A 45 20.54 -6.10 63.37
C LEU A 45 20.69 -7.51 62.78
N LYS A 46 20.68 -8.54 63.61
CA LYS A 46 20.76 -9.94 63.15
C LYS A 46 19.55 -10.37 62.31
N LEU A 47 18.35 -9.96 62.70
CA LEU A 47 17.13 -10.21 61.90
C LEU A 47 17.18 -9.45 60.56
N ARG A 48 17.72 -8.22 60.52
CA ARG A 48 17.96 -7.48 59.28
C ARG A 48 19.07 -8.10 58.41
N GLU A 49 20.09 -8.71 59.01
CA GLU A 49 21.12 -9.46 58.28
C GLU A 49 20.55 -10.74 57.66
N GLN A 50 19.72 -11.49 58.40
CA GLN A 50 18.99 -12.64 57.87
C GLN A 50 18.02 -12.24 56.76
N PHE A 51 17.35 -11.09 56.92
CA PHE A 51 16.47 -10.52 55.91
C PHE A 51 17.20 -10.10 54.61
N LYS A 52 18.47 -9.68 54.71
CA LYS A 52 19.32 -9.30 53.57
C LYS A 52 20.09 -10.47 52.95
N SER A 53 20.01 -11.65 53.55
CA SER A 53 20.70 -12.83 53.04
C SER A 53 20.05 -13.34 51.75
N LYS A 54 20.86 -13.59 50.72
CA LYS A 54 20.41 -14.13 49.43
C LYS A 54 19.93 -15.59 49.51
N ASP A 55 20.32 -16.31 50.56
CA ASP A 55 20.06 -17.76 50.72
C ASP A 55 18.87 -18.07 51.66
N ALA A 56 18.24 -17.04 52.25
CA ALA A 56 17.14 -17.24 53.18
C ALA A 56 15.88 -17.78 52.48
N THR A 57 15.25 -18.80 53.06
CA THR A 57 14.01 -19.36 52.52
C THR A 57 12.85 -18.38 52.69
N ALA A 58 11.84 -18.47 51.82
CA ALA A 58 10.65 -17.59 51.89
C ALA A 58 9.95 -17.65 53.26
N LYS A 59 10.05 -18.77 53.97
CA LYS A 59 9.49 -18.96 55.31
C LYS A 59 10.34 -18.25 56.38
N GLU A 60 11.67 -18.36 56.31
CA GLU A 60 12.59 -17.66 57.23
C GLU A 60 12.53 -16.13 57.03
N LEU A 61 12.35 -15.67 55.78
CA LEU A 61 12.11 -14.26 55.47
C LEU A 61 10.79 -13.76 56.06
N ALA A 62 9.70 -14.52 55.90
CA ALA A 62 8.41 -14.17 56.47
C ALA A 62 8.44 -14.13 58.01
N GLU A 63 9.07 -15.13 58.64
CA GLU A 63 9.27 -15.16 60.09
C GLU A 63 10.14 -13.98 60.57
N SER A 64 11.22 -13.65 59.87
CA SER A 64 12.07 -12.50 60.21
C SER A 64 11.33 -11.17 60.12
N VAL A 65 10.51 -10.99 59.08
CA VAL A 65 9.67 -9.80 58.90
C VAL A 65 8.62 -9.72 60.01
N GLU A 66 7.95 -10.82 60.34
CA GLU A 66 6.96 -10.87 61.42
C GLU A 66 7.58 -10.47 62.77
N LEU A 67 8.77 -11.02 63.08
CA LEU A 67 9.50 -10.71 64.32
C LEU A 67 9.96 -9.26 64.37
N LEU A 68 10.46 -8.68 63.27
CA LEU A 68 10.84 -7.27 63.18
C LEU A 68 9.63 -6.35 63.39
N LEU A 69 8.47 -6.71 62.85
CA LEU A 69 7.22 -5.97 63.05
C LEU A 69 6.74 -6.01 64.49
N GLN A 70 6.85 -7.16 65.17
CA GLN A 70 6.54 -7.29 66.59
C GLN A 70 7.47 -6.43 67.48
N LEU A 71 8.71 -6.18 67.04
CA LEU A 71 9.69 -5.28 67.68
C LEU A 71 9.43 -3.79 67.41
N LYS A 72 8.29 -3.42 66.80
CA LYS A 72 7.89 -2.05 66.44
C LYS A 72 8.83 -1.35 65.46
N GLU A 73 9.50 -2.09 64.59
CA GLU A 73 10.18 -1.50 63.43
C GLU A 73 9.16 -0.83 62.48
N PRO A 74 9.52 0.29 61.83
CA PRO A 74 8.62 0.97 60.92
C PRO A 74 8.29 0.08 59.72
N ALA A 75 7.04 -0.33 59.61
CA ALA A 75 6.56 -1.17 58.51
C ALA A 75 6.84 -0.55 57.14
N SER A 76 6.86 0.79 57.02
CA SER A 76 7.22 1.50 55.80
C SER A 76 8.65 1.24 55.32
N SER A 77 9.61 1.14 56.24
CA SER A 77 11.02 0.81 55.93
C SER A 77 11.16 -0.66 55.52
N LEU A 78 10.47 -1.57 56.22
CA LEU A 78 10.51 -3.00 55.92
C LEU A 78 9.87 -3.32 54.57
N CYS A 79 8.77 -2.64 54.20
CA CYS A 79 8.16 -2.74 52.88
C CYS A 79 9.15 -2.32 51.79
N ALA A 80 9.82 -1.17 51.96
CA ALA A 80 10.77 -0.64 50.99
C ALA A 80 12.00 -1.57 50.84
N GLU A 81 12.55 -2.08 51.95
CA GLU A 81 13.69 -3.00 51.90
C GLU A 81 13.33 -4.34 51.27
N PHE A 82 12.15 -4.90 51.57
CA PHE A 82 11.65 -6.14 50.94
C PHE A 82 11.55 -5.99 49.41
N LEU A 83 10.87 -4.92 48.96
CA LEU A 83 10.69 -4.65 47.56
C LEU A 83 12.01 -4.31 46.87
N SER A 84 12.95 -3.63 47.54
CA SER A 84 14.29 -3.38 47.00
C SER A 84 15.05 -4.68 46.75
N HIS A 85 15.05 -5.62 47.70
CA HIS A 85 15.74 -6.90 47.52
C HIS A 85 15.10 -7.73 46.39
N ALA A 86 13.77 -7.80 46.37
CA ALA A 86 13.03 -8.45 45.29
C ALA A 86 13.29 -7.78 43.93
N SER A 87 13.41 -6.44 43.89
CA SER A 87 13.70 -5.68 42.67
C SER A 87 15.05 -6.03 42.08
N THR A 88 16.10 -6.15 42.92
CA THR A 88 17.43 -6.51 42.44
C THR A 88 17.42 -7.89 41.78
N ARG A 89 16.79 -8.87 42.44
CA ARG A 89 16.66 -10.24 41.91
C ARG A 89 15.88 -10.29 40.59
N LEU A 90 14.73 -9.61 40.52
CA LEU A 90 13.92 -9.55 39.29
C LEU A 90 14.65 -8.79 38.17
N THR A 91 15.42 -7.76 38.51
CA THR A 91 16.22 -7.02 37.51
C THR A 91 17.34 -7.88 36.94
N GLU A 92 18.01 -8.71 37.76
CA GLU A 92 19.00 -9.70 37.28
C GLU A 92 18.35 -10.71 36.31
N GLN A 93 17.12 -11.15 36.58
CA GLN A 93 16.37 -12.04 35.67
C GLN A 93 15.99 -11.36 34.36
N LEU A 94 15.53 -10.11 34.41
CA LEU A 94 15.22 -9.33 33.20
C LEU A 94 16.49 -9.07 32.37
N ALA A 95 17.63 -8.81 33.01
CA ALA A 95 18.91 -8.65 32.33
C ALA A 95 19.38 -9.96 31.66
N SER A 96 19.17 -11.09 32.34
CA SER A 96 19.40 -12.42 31.76
C SER A 96 18.55 -12.62 30.50
N LEU A 97 17.24 -12.34 30.56
CA LEU A 97 16.33 -12.43 29.42
C LEU A 97 16.76 -11.53 28.24
N GLN A 98 17.23 -10.32 28.53
CA GLN A 98 17.72 -9.39 27.52
C GLN A 98 18.96 -9.92 26.77
N SER A 99 19.80 -10.71 27.45
CA SER A 99 21.02 -11.29 26.87
C SER A 99 20.77 -12.46 25.92
N MET A 100 19.54 -13.00 25.87
CA MET A 100 19.19 -14.21 25.10
C MET A 100 18.89 -13.94 23.62
N ASN A 101 19.75 -13.17 22.95
CA ASN A 101 19.53 -12.68 21.58
C ASN A 101 19.43 -13.79 20.50
N ASN A 102 19.85 -15.03 20.77
CA ASN A 102 19.94 -16.11 19.78
C ASN A 102 18.98 -17.31 19.99
N GLN A 103 18.17 -17.31 21.06
CA GLN A 103 17.25 -18.43 21.33
C GLN A 103 15.91 -18.28 20.62
N ASP A 104 15.10 -19.33 20.52
CA ASP A 104 13.76 -19.26 19.91
C ASP A 104 12.85 -18.28 20.70
N ILE A 105 11.98 -17.53 20.00
CA ILE A 105 11.00 -16.64 20.64
C ILE A 105 10.09 -17.41 21.61
N MET A 106 9.81 -18.68 21.32
CA MET A 106 9.05 -19.56 22.21
C MET A 106 9.78 -19.80 23.54
N GLU A 107 11.09 -20.08 23.49
CA GLU A 107 11.92 -20.26 24.69
C GLU A 107 12.02 -18.96 25.49
N PHE A 108 12.19 -17.82 24.80
CA PHE A 108 12.20 -16.51 25.44
C PHE A 108 10.90 -16.20 26.20
N VAL A 109 9.74 -16.44 25.59
CA VAL A 109 8.43 -16.25 26.24
C VAL A 109 8.26 -17.22 27.41
N ASP A 110 8.76 -18.44 27.29
CA ASP A 110 8.73 -19.42 28.36
C ASP A 110 9.58 -19.03 29.55
N GLN A 111 10.78 -18.54 29.32
CA GLN A 111 11.69 -18.15 30.38
C GLN A 111 11.23 -16.85 31.06
N GLY A 112 10.62 -15.94 30.28
CA GLY A 112 9.96 -14.76 30.82
C GLY A 112 8.73 -15.08 31.67
N SER A 113 7.92 -16.06 31.24
CA SER A 113 6.68 -16.40 31.95
C SER A 113 6.86 -17.38 33.12
N SER A 114 7.77 -18.35 33.00
CA SER A 114 8.05 -19.33 34.07
C SER A 114 9.09 -18.84 35.07
N GLY A 115 10.02 -17.98 34.66
CA GLY A 115 10.98 -17.33 35.56
C GLY A 115 10.39 -16.05 36.14
N PHE A 116 10.50 -14.97 35.37
CA PHE A 116 10.18 -13.62 35.86
C PHE A 116 8.72 -13.46 36.33
N LEU A 117 7.72 -13.84 35.53
CA LEU A 117 6.31 -13.65 35.92
C LEU A 117 5.93 -14.53 37.12
N SER A 118 6.47 -15.74 37.22
CA SER A 118 6.21 -16.63 38.37
C SER A 118 6.80 -16.06 39.65
N ASP A 119 8.05 -15.59 39.60
CA ASP A 119 8.73 -15.01 40.76
C ASP A 119 8.11 -13.68 41.18
N LEU A 120 7.65 -12.87 40.22
CA LEU A 120 6.87 -11.66 40.51
C LEU A 120 5.56 -12.01 41.24
N CYS A 121 4.83 -13.03 40.79
CA CYS A 121 3.63 -13.50 41.47
C CYS A 121 3.92 -13.96 42.91
N LEU A 122 5.02 -14.69 43.13
CA LEU A 122 5.44 -15.13 44.46
C LEU A 122 5.76 -13.95 45.38
N VAL A 123 6.52 -12.96 44.89
CA VAL A 123 6.84 -11.74 45.65
C VAL A 123 5.57 -10.99 46.04
N VAL A 124 4.62 -10.86 45.12
CA VAL A 124 3.35 -10.19 45.35
C VAL A 124 2.48 -10.95 46.35
N ALA A 125 2.40 -12.29 46.25
CA ALA A 125 1.66 -13.11 47.21
C ALA A 125 2.27 -13.00 48.62
N SER A 126 3.59 -13.15 48.74
CA SER A 126 4.29 -13.00 50.02
C SER A 126 4.13 -11.60 50.62
N TYR A 127 4.22 -10.54 49.80
CA TYR A 127 4.02 -9.18 50.27
C TYR A 127 2.58 -8.95 50.77
N ASN A 128 1.59 -9.46 50.03
CA ASN A 128 0.18 -9.38 50.43
C ASN A 128 -0.06 -10.09 51.76
N ASP A 129 0.48 -11.28 51.96
CA ASP A 129 0.27 -12.03 53.20
C ASP A 129 0.99 -11.39 54.41
N MET A 130 2.18 -10.81 54.21
CA MET A 130 2.98 -10.20 55.31
C MET A 130 2.52 -8.79 55.70
N PHE A 131 2.10 -7.97 54.74
CA PHE A 131 1.85 -6.55 54.94
C PHE A 131 0.39 -6.15 54.79
N ILE A 132 -0.40 -6.83 53.95
CA ILE A 132 -1.78 -6.42 53.62
C ILE A 132 -2.82 -7.28 54.37
N LYS A 133 -2.68 -8.62 54.40
CA LYS A 133 -3.62 -9.55 55.04
C LYS A 133 -3.26 -9.91 56.49
N ARG A 134 -2.65 -8.99 57.25
CA ARG A 134 -2.22 -9.30 58.62
C ARG A 134 -3.40 -9.76 59.50
N PRO A 135 -3.21 -10.78 60.36
CA PRO A 135 -4.13 -11.03 61.47
C PRO A 135 -4.05 -9.84 62.43
N ARG A 136 -5.03 -8.93 62.35
CA ARG A 136 -5.10 -7.73 63.19
C ARG A 136 -5.32 -8.14 64.65
N GLY A 137 -4.24 -8.20 65.43
CA GLY A 137 -4.30 -8.29 66.89
C GLY A 137 -4.64 -6.94 67.50
N ALA A 138 -5.85 -6.85 68.07
CA ALA A 138 -6.45 -5.81 68.93
C ALA A 138 -5.56 -4.60 69.30
N MET A 139 -5.55 -3.56 68.45
CA MET A 139 -5.54 -2.13 68.82
C MET A 139 -5.72 -1.33 67.54
N GLU A 140 -6.97 -0.97 67.23
CA GLU A 140 -7.32 -0.04 66.16
C GLU A 140 -6.72 1.34 66.48
N THR A 141 -5.84 1.83 65.61
CA THR A 141 -5.37 3.22 65.60
C THR A 141 -5.59 3.76 64.18
N GLU A 142 -6.00 5.03 64.08
CA GLU A 142 -6.29 5.71 62.80
C GLU A 142 -5.10 5.69 61.82
N ASP A 143 -3.87 5.50 62.32
CA ASP A 143 -2.64 5.32 61.52
C ASP A 143 -2.60 4.03 60.66
N SER A 144 -3.52 3.08 60.86
CA SER A 144 -3.48 1.79 60.15
C SER A 144 -3.99 1.86 58.71
N GLU A 145 -4.95 2.74 58.40
CA GLU A 145 -5.49 2.88 57.04
C GLU A 145 -4.48 3.57 56.12
N ASP A 146 -3.78 4.59 56.62
CA ASP A 146 -2.71 5.27 55.89
C ASP A 146 -1.52 4.34 55.61
N LEU A 147 -1.22 3.43 56.53
CA LEU A 147 -0.17 2.42 56.36
C LEU A 147 -0.54 1.36 55.31
N ASP A 148 -1.79 0.88 55.32
CA ASP A 148 -2.30 -0.09 54.35
C ASP A 148 -2.35 0.53 52.94
N ASN A 149 -2.76 1.80 52.83
CA ASN A 149 -2.74 2.58 51.59
C ASN A 149 -1.31 2.80 51.08
N PHE A 150 -0.37 3.15 51.95
CA PHE A 150 1.05 3.29 51.61
C PHE A 150 1.67 1.97 51.12
N ALA A 151 1.42 0.88 51.84
CA ALA A 151 1.92 -0.45 51.47
C ALA A 151 1.37 -0.92 50.12
N THR A 152 0.10 -0.65 49.85
CA THR A 152 -0.56 -0.95 48.57
C THR A 152 -0.01 -0.07 47.43
N SER A 153 0.21 1.22 47.68
CA SER A 153 0.80 2.14 46.69
C SER A 153 2.22 1.75 46.32
N GLN A 154 3.06 1.36 47.30
CA GLN A 154 4.42 0.88 47.02
C GLN A 154 4.42 -0.41 46.21
N LEU A 155 3.54 -1.37 46.55
CA LEU A 155 3.40 -2.61 45.79
C LEU A 155 3.00 -2.33 44.34
N ASN A 156 2.01 -1.46 44.12
CA ASN A 156 1.57 -1.09 42.79
C ASN A 156 2.71 -0.45 41.98
N SER A 157 3.44 0.52 42.54
CA SER A 157 4.58 1.16 41.87
C SER A 157 5.67 0.15 41.49
N PHE A 158 5.98 -0.78 42.40
CA PHE A 158 6.93 -1.86 42.15
C PHE A 158 6.47 -2.80 41.02
N VAL A 159 5.21 -3.24 41.03
CA VAL A 159 4.66 -4.12 39.99
C VAL A 159 4.65 -3.41 38.64
N PHE A 160 4.16 -2.16 38.58
CA PHE A 160 4.13 -1.39 37.34
C PHE A 160 5.52 -1.21 36.73
N GLY A 161 6.53 -0.82 37.52
CA GLY A 161 7.89 -0.62 37.02
C GLY A 161 8.54 -1.90 36.48
N ASN A 162 8.31 -3.05 37.13
CA ASN A 162 8.83 -4.34 36.66
C ASN A 162 8.08 -4.84 35.42
N MET A 163 6.75 -4.70 35.39
CA MET A 163 5.92 -5.09 34.25
C MET A 163 6.21 -4.24 33.01
N GLU A 164 6.43 -2.92 33.17
CA GLU A 164 6.79 -2.03 32.07
C GLU A 164 8.11 -2.46 31.41
N ARG A 165 9.14 -2.75 32.21
CA ARG A 165 10.43 -3.27 31.70
C ARG A 165 10.26 -4.61 30.98
N TYR A 166 9.48 -5.52 31.55
CA TYR A 166 9.19 -6.80 30.91
C TYR A 166 8.48 -6.63 29.56
N PHE A 167 7.46 -5.77 29.50
CA PHE A 167 6.76 -5.48 28.25
C PHE A 167 7.64 -4.82 27.19
N GLN A 168 8.58 -3.95 27.59
CA GLN A 168 9.58 -3.38 26.68
C GLN A 168 10.47 -4.48 26.11
N LEU A 169 11.00 -5.38 26.94
CA LEU A 169 11.82 -6.51 26.46
C LEU A 169 11.06 -7.43 25.50
N VAL A 170 9.79 -7.70 25.78
CA VAL A 170 8.93 -8.51 24.90
C VAL A 170 8.70 -7.80 23.57
N GLN A 171 8.44 -6.48 23.58
CA GLN A 171 8.29 -5.69 22.35
C GLN A 171 9.58 -5.68 21.52
N ASP A 172 10.73 -5.39 22.13
CA ASP A 172 12.04 -5.38 21.47
C ASP A 172 12.37 -6.75 20.87
N ARG A 173 11.97 -7.83 21.54
CA ARG A 173 12.21 -9.17 21.03
C ARG A 173 11.32 -9.49 19.82
N ILE A 174 10.04 -9.18 19.90
CA ILE A 174 9.10 -9.37 18.79
C ILE A 174 9.57 -8.59 17.55
N GLU A 175 10.14 -7.40 17.73
CA GLU A 175 10.67 -6.58 16.62
C GLU A 175 11.83 -7.24 15.88
N LYS A 176 12.70 -7.97 16.58
CA LYS A 176 13.88 -8.60 15.96
C LYS A 176 13.51 -9.83 15.11
N GLU A 177 12.47 -10.58 15.48
CA GLU A 177 12.04 -11.80 14.79
C GLU A 177 11.34 -11.51 13.44
N GLN A 178 10.84 -10.30 13.23
CA GLN A 178 10.04 -9.96 12.05
C GLN A 178 10.83 -9.91 10.73
N ASN A 179 12.17 -9.93 10.77
CA ASN A 179 13.01 -9.87 9.57
C ASN A 179 13.30 -11.26 8.94
N GLY A 180 12.68 -12.34 9.43
CA GLY A 180 12.86 -13.67 8.86
C GLY A 180 12.16 -14.84 9.56
N GLY A 181 11.38 -14.60 10.61
CA GLY A 181 10.67 -15.64 11.36
C GLY A 181 9.37 -16.13 10.70
N ASP A 182 8.99 -17.38 10.99
CA ASP A 182 7.72 -17.98 10.59
C ASP A 182 6.55 -17.34 11.37
N THR A 183 5.56 -16.80 10.64
CA THR A 183 4.33 -16.20 11.20
C THR A 183 3.63 -17.15 12.17
N ALA A 184 3.65 -18.45 11.91
CA ALA A 184 3.04 -19.46 12.80
C ALA A 184 3.74 -19.53 14.16
N VAL A 185 5.06 -19.43 14.19
CA VAL A 185 5.85 -19.44 15.43
C VAL A 185 5.56 -18.17 16.24
N LEU A 186 5.51 -17.01 15.57
CA LEU A 186 5.18 -15.74 16.20
C LEU A 186 3.78 -15.77 16.85
N VAL A 187 2.76 -16.24 16.13
CA VAL A 187 1.38 -16.33 16.65
C VAL A 187 1.31 -17.22 17.89
N ARG A 188 1.98 -18.38 17.86
CA ARG A 188 2.03 -19.30 19.01
C ARG A 188 2.74 -18.67 20.21
N ALA A 189 3.83 -17.94 19.98
CA ALA A 189 4.56 -17.24 21.04
C ALA A 189 3.69 -16.15 21.68
N LEU A 190 2.98 -15.36 20.87
CA LEU A 190 2.06 -14.32 21.31
C LEU A 190 0.88 -14.90 22.11
N ASP A 191 0.31 -16.03 21.69
CA ASP A 191 -0.77 -16.68 22.43
C ASP A 191 -0.29 -17.21 23.78
N ARG A 192 0.90 -17.83 23.81
CA ARG A 192 1.49 -18.32 25.06
C ARG A 192 1.79 -17.19 26.05
N PHE A 193 2.34 -16.08 25.56
CA PHE A 193 2.53 -14.86 26.33
C PHE A 193 1.20 -14.33 26.88
N HIS A 194 0.18 -14.20 26.03
CA HIS A 194 -1.12 -13.67 26.41
C HIS A 194 -1.84 -14.55 27.45
N ARG A 195 -1.82 -15.89 27.28
CA ARG A 195 -2.38 -16.86 28.25
C ARG A 195 -1.78 -16.69 29.64
N ARG A 196 -0.45 -16.58 29.71
CA ARG A 196 0.28 -16.43 30.98
C ARG A 196 0.00 -15.10 31.65
N LEU A 197 -0.07 -14.03 30.87
CA LEU A 197 -0.42 -12.70 31.38
C LEU A 197 -1.87 -12.64 31.89
N GLN A 198 -2.79 -13.32 31.22
CA GLN A 198 -4.19 -13.38 31.66
C GLN A 198 -4.34 -14.14 32.98
N ALA A 199 -3.62 -15.26 33.16
CA ALA A 199 -3.57 -15.98 34.43
C ALA A 199 -3.06 -15.07 35.56
N MET A 200 -2.05 -14.26 35.29
CA MET A 200 -1.50 -13.29 36.23
C MET A 200 -2.50 -12.18 36.61
N ASN A 201 -3.31 -11.69 35.65
CA ASN A 201 -4.29 -10.62 35.90
C ASN A 201 -5.33 -10.99 36.99
N THR A 202 -5.50 -12.29 37.29
CA THR A 202 -6.37 -12.74 38.40
C THR A 202 -5.84 -12.38 39.79
N LEU A 203 -4.53 -12.13 39.92
CA LEU A 203 -3.87 -11.78 41.17
C LEU A 203 -3.84 -10.27 41.44
N PHE A 204 -4.07 -9.44 40.42
CA PHE A 204 -3.99 -7.98 40.50
C PHE A 204 -5.38 -7.36 40.27
N THR A 205 -6.04 -6.93 41.32
CA THR A 205 -7.43 -6.40 41.27
C THR A 205 -7.54 -5.00 40.70
N HIS A 206 -6.45 -4.23 40.64
CA HIS A 206 -6.48 -2.79 40.31
C HIS A 206 -5.79 -2.42 38.98
N SER A 207 -5.22 -3.39 38.24
CA SER A 207 -4.39 -3.11 37.05
C SER A 207 -4.71 -4.07 35.90
N ASP A 208 -5.12 -3.55 34.75
CA ASP A 208 -5.44 -4.35 33.56
C ASP A 208 -4.21 -4.63 32.69
N PHE A 209 -3.28 -5.43 33.22
CA PHE A 209 -2.10 -5.87 32.44
C PHE A 209 -2.50 -6.72 31.22
N ALA A 210 -3.62 -7.44 31.31
CA ALA A 210 -4.17 -8.20 30.19
C ALA A 210 -4.46 -7.31 28.97
N ARG A 211 -4.96 -6.07 29.17
CA ARG A 211 -5.23 -5.13 28.08
C ARG A 211 -3.95 -4.67 27.41
N THR A 212 -2.92 -4.33 28.19
CA THR A 212 -1.59 -3.99 27.66
C THR A 212 -1.00 -5.15 26.87
N GLY A 213 -1.18 -6.39 27.33
CA GLY A 213 -0.80 -7.59 26.58
C GLY A 213 -1.53 -7.70 25.24
N THR A 214 -2.85 -7.51 25.22
CA THR A 214 -3.63 -7.49 23.97
C THR A 214 -3.11 -6.39 23.02
N ASP A 215 -2.77 -5.20 23.53
CA ASP A 215 -2.23 -4.09 22.72
C ASP A 215 -0.82 -4.39 22.17
N ILE A 216 0.00 -5.17 22.88
CA ILE A 216 1.29 -5.65 22.37
C ILE A 216 1.07 -6.64 21.23
N VAL A 217 0.16 -7.59 21.39
CA VAL A 217 -0.20 -8.57 20.34
C VAL A 217 -0.78 -7.85 19.12
N LEU A 218 -1.65 -6.85 19.32
CA LEU A 218 -2.21 -6.03 18.25
C LEU A 218 -1.12 -5.26 17.50
N ARG A 219 -0.16 -4.67 18.21
CA ARG A 219 0.99 -3.99 17.60
C ARG A 219 1.88 -4.96 16.81
N ALA A 220 2.09 -6.18 17.32
CA ALA A 220 2.83 -7.23 16.62
C ALA A 220 2.11 -7.63 15.32
N GLY A 221 0.79 -7.85 15.37
CA GLY A 221 -0.05 -8.14 14.21
C GLY A 221 -0.06 -7.00 13.18
N ARG A 222 -0.18 -5.74 13.62
CA ARG A 222 -0.09 -4.56 12.74
C ARG A 222 1.25 -4.52 12.00
N ARG A 223 2.35 -4.74 12.71
CA ARG A 223 3.69 -4.78 12.09
C ARG A 223 3.83 -5.91 11.09
N GLN A 224 3.29 -7.09 11.39
CA GLN A 224 3.26 -8.20 10.45
C GLN A 224 2.49 -7.84 9.16
N CYS A 225 1.34 -7.18 9.30
CA CYS A 225 0.58 -6.67 8.14
C CYS A 225 1.41 -5.67 7.31
N ARG A 226 2.14 -4.75 7.95
CA ARG A 226 3.04 -3.81 7.26
C ARG A 226 4.18 -4.51 6.52
N PHE A 227 4.79 -5.51 7.14
CA PHE A 227 5.84 -6.32 6.51
C PHE A 227 5.32 -7.05 5.27
N HIS A 228 4.15 -7.68 5.37
CA HIS A 228 3.51 -8.32 4.23
C HIS A 228 3.09 -7.32 3.14
N LEU A 229 2.61 -6.13 3.52
CA LEU A 229 2.32 -5.06 2.56
C LEU A 229 3.58 -4.64 1.80
N GLN A 230 4.72 -4.46 2.48
CA GLN A 230 5.99 -4.17 1.80
C GLN A 230 6.42 -5.31 0.88
N THR A 231 6.24 -6.56 1.32
CA THR A 231 6.51 -7.75 0.49
C THR A 231 5.64 -7.78 -0.77
N LEU A 232 4.36 -7.42 -0.67
CA LEU A 232 3.46 -7.27 -1.83
C LEU A 232 3.93 -6.19 -2.78
N LYS A 233 4.33 -5.03 -2.27
CA LYS A 233 4.84 -3.91 -3.08
C LYS A 233 6.09 -4.30 -3.85
N ILE A 234 7.06 -4.94 -3.19
CA ILE A 234 8.29 -5.43 -3.83
C ILE A 234 7.95 -6.49 -4.89
N TYR A 235 7.12 -7.47 -4.55
CA TYR A 235 6.72 -8.53 -5.48
C TYR A 235 6.02 -7.97 -6.73
N PHE A 236 5.12 -7.01 -6.56
CA PHE A 236 4.45 -6.35 -7.68
C PHE A 236 5.45 -5.58 -8.55
N SER A 237 6.37 -4.81 -7.95
CA SER A 237 7.43 -4.10 -8.67
C SER A 237 8.36 -5.04 -9.46
N ASP A 238 8.73 -6.18 -8.87
CA ASP A 238 9.55 -7.20 -9.54
C ASP A 238 8.80 -7.84 -10.71
N THR A 239 7.50 -8.14 -10.52
CA THR A 239 6.65 -8.70 -11.57
C THR A 239 6.48 -7.72 -12.72
N LEU A 240 6.24 -6.44 -12.43
CA LEU A 240 6.20 -5.38 -13.45
C LEU A 240 7.54 -5.23 -14.18
N SER A 241 8.66 -5.34 -13.47
CA SER A 241 10.00 -5.29 -14.07
C SER A 241 10.23 -6.45 -15.04
N ARG A 242 9.75 -7.66 -14.71
CA ARG A 242 9.78 -8.82 -15.62
C ARG A 242 8.90 -8.59 -16.84
N VAL A 243 7.66 -8.12 -16.66
CA VAL A 243 6.75 -7.79 -17.78
C VAL A 243 7.39 -6.74 -18.69
N ARG A 244 7.99 -5.69 -18.12
CA ARG A 244 8.71 -4.65 -18.87
C ARG A 244 9.89 -5.22 -19.66
N GLN A 245 10.66 -6.14 -19.09
CA GLN A 245 11.77 -6.81 -19.79
C GLN A 245 11.26 -7.67 -20.95
N THR A 246 10.20 -8.45 -20.76
CA THR A 246 9.58 -9.26 -21.82
C THR A 246 9.05 -8.38 -22.95
N LEU A 247 8.43 -7.23 -22.63
CA LEU A 247 7.94 -6.27 -23.61
C LEU A 247 9.07 -5.55 -24.37
N ALA A 248 10.25 -5.39 -23.76
CA ALA A 248 11.41 -4.73 -24.37
C ALA A 248 12.31 -5.70 -25.16
N ALA A 249 12.18 -7.01 -24.97
CA ALA A 249 13.00 -8.00 -25.65
C ALA A 249 12.72 -8.00 -27.16
N PRO A 250 13.77 -7.99 -28.01
CA PRO A 250 13.58 -8.08 -29.46
C PRO A 250 12.96 -9.43 -29.81
N LYS A 251 11.78 -9.42 -30.41
CA LYS A 251 11.11 -10.62 -30.92
C LYS A 251 11.98 -11.20 -32.03
N LEU A 252 12.73 -12.26 -31.73
CA LEU A 252 13.46 -13.03 -32.74
C LEU A 252 12.44 -13.59 -33.73
N ILE A 253 12.77 -13.49 -35.01
CA ILE A 253 11.96 -13.90 -36.14
C ILE A 253 11.76 -15.42 -36.07
N SER A 254 10.71 -15.86 -35.40
CA SER A 254 10.20 -17.22 -35.50
C SER A 254 8.71 -17.26 -35.12
N GLN A 255 7.90 -17.56 -36.13
CA GLN A 255 6.51 -18.05 -36.13
C GLN A 255 5.39 -17.05 -35.80
N ASP A 256 4.77 -16.60 -36.89
CA ASP A 256 3.33 -16.57 -37.18
C ASP A 256 2.34 -16.00 -36.14
N GLY A 257 1.67 -14.91 -36.55
CA GLY A 257 0.24 -14.66 -36.21
C GLY A 257 -0.10 -13.97 -34.89
N ASP A 258 0.67 -14.18 -33.81
CA ASP A 258 0.08 -14.13 -32.47
C ASP A 258 0.71 -13.08 -31.52
N SER A 259 0.98 -11.87 -32.03
CA SER A 259 1.37 -10.75 -31.16
C SER A 259 0.26 -10.33 -30.19
N SER A 260 -1.00 -10.61 -30.52
CA SER A 260 -2.18 -10.29 -29.70
C SER A 260 -2.37 -11.25 -28.52
N SER A 261 -2.18 -12.56 -28.73
CA SER A 261 -2.29 -13.56 -27.65
C SER A 261 -1.23 -13.33 -26.57
N SER A 262 0.01 -12.98 -26.96
CA SER A 262 1.10 -12.72 -26.01
C SER A 262 0.83 -11.59 -25.00
N LEU A 263 0.11 -10.52 -25.39
CA LEU A 263 -0.21 -9.40 -24.49
C LEU A 263 -1.33 -9.74 -23.52
N SER A 264 -2.36 -10.45 -24.01
CA SER A 264 -3.48 -10.91 -23.17
C SER A 264 -3.03 -11.95 -22.15
N GLU A 265 -2.11 -12.85 -22.53
CA GLU A 265 -1.49 -13.81 -21.62
C GLU A 265 -0.65 -13.12 -20.54
N LEU A 266 0.17 -12.12 -20.91
CA LEU A 266 0.95 -11.34 -19.95
C LEU A 266 0.06 -10.57 -18.97
N LEU A 267 -1.05 -9.99 -19.45
CA LEU A 267 -2.05 -9.33 -18.61
C LEU A 267 -2.68 -10.33 -17.63
N THR A 268 -3.17 -11.46 -18.13
CA THR A 268 -3.83 -12.49 -17.31
C THR A 268 -2.87 -13.03 -16.26
N SER A 269 -1.61 -13.29 -16.65
CA SER A 269 -0.55 -13.72 -15.74
C SER A 269 -0.25 -12.68 -14.66
N LEU A 270 -0.16 -11.39 -15.01
CA LEU A 270 0.08 -10.31 -14.06
C LEU A 270 -1.07 -10.17 -13.04
N VAL A 271 -2.32 -10.19 -13.50
CA VAL A 271 -3.51 -10.09 -12.64
C VAL A 271 -3.56 -11.30 -11.70
N LEU A 272 -3.49 -12.52 -12.25
CA LEU A 272 -3.55 -13.76 -11.45
C LEU A 272 -2.39 -13.85 -10.44
N ALA A 273 -1.15 -13.57 -10.86
CA ALA A 273 0.01 -13.60 -9.95
C ALA A 273 -0.15 -12.60 -8.80
N THR A 274 -0.70 -11.42 -9.08
CA THR A 274 -0.96 -10.39 -8.06
C THR A 274 -2.05 -10.85 -7.09
N VAL A 275 -3.17 -11.34 -7.60
CA VAL A 275 -4.31 -11.83 -6.80
C VAL A 275 -3.91 -13.03 -5.93
N GLU A 276 -3.23 -14.03 -6.50
CA GLU A 276 -2.76 -15.20 -5.76
C GLU A 276 -1.73 -14.85 -4.68
N LYS A 277 -0.86 -13.86 -4.93
CA LYS A 277 0.09 -13.40 -3.91
C LYS A 277 -0.62 -12.73 -2.74
N VAL A 278 -1.66 -11.93 -3.00
CA VAL A 278 -2.50 -11.32 -1.95
C VAL A 278 -3.19 -12.42 -1.14
N LYS A 279 -3.79 -13.41 -1.79
CA LYS A 279 -4.42 -14.56 -1.10
C LYS A 279 -3.45 -15.31 -0.19
N GLY A 280 -2.26 -15.64 -0.68
CA GLY A 280 -1.27 -16.36 0.12
C GLY A 280 -0.90 -15.60 1.39
N ILE A 281 -0.77 -14.27 1.30
CA ILE A 281 -0.52 -13.43 2.48
C ILE A 281 -1.72 -13.36 3.42
N LEU A 282 -2.94 -13.31 2.89
CA LEU A 282 -4.15 -13.36 3.71
C LEU A 282 -4.26 -14.71 4.45
N GLN A 283 -3.85 -15.82 3.83
CA GLN A 283 -3.78 -17.14 4.48
C GLN A 283 -2.73 -17.17 5.61
N ASP A 284 -1.57 -16.56 5.41
CA ASP A 284 -0.55 -16.43 6.46
C ASP A 284 -1.07 -15.62 7.66
N LEU A 285 -1.85 -14.56 7.40
CA LEU A 285 -2.44 -13.72 8.43
C LEU A 285 -3.67 -14.34 9.11
N LEU A 286 -4.34 -15.29 8.45
CA LEU A 286 -5.45 -16.04 9.04
C LEU A 286 -5.01 -16.81 10.30
N LEU A 287 -3.72 -17.11 10.42
CA LEU A 287 -3.13 -17.68 11.64
C LEU A 287 -3.45 -16.86 12.89
N PHE A 288 -3.52 -15.53 12.80
CA PHE A 288 -3.86 -14.65 13.92
C PHE A 288 -5.36 -14.68 14.31
N SER A 289 -6.23 -15.19 13.42
CA SER A 289 -7.68 -15.27 13.64
C SER A 289 -8.15 -16.70 13.96
N GLN A 290 -7.23 -17.63 14.27
CA GLN A 290 -7.60 -18.98 14.67
C GLN A 290 -8.46 -18.98 15.95
N PRO A 291 -9.51 -19.82 16.02
CA PRO A 291 -10.45 -19.84 17.15
C PRO A 291 -9.81 -20.28 18.47
N ASP A 292 -8.67 -20.98 18.42
CA ASP A 292 -7.96 -21.51 19.58
C ASP A 292 -7.10 -20.45 20.31
N LEU A 293 -7.00 -19.24 19.75
CA LEU A 293 -6.17 -18.17 20.27
C LEU A 293 -6.91 -17.36 21.34
N THR A 294 -6.28 -17.20 22.50
CA THR A 294 -6.89 -16.52 23.66
C THR A 294 -7.06 -15.03 23.46
N PHE A 295 -6.15 -14.38 22.72
CA PHE A 295 -6.31 -12.98 22.34
C PHE A 295 -7.32 -12.82 21.19
N GLY A 296 -7.47 -13.83 20.32
CA GLY A 296 -8.41 -13.82 19.19
C GLY A 296 -9.88 -13.77 19.64
N LEU A 297 -10.19 -14.22 20.85
CA LEU A 297 -11.52 -14.13 21.46
C LEU A 297 -11.88 -12.70 21.91
N LYS A 298 -10.92 -11.77 22.01
CA LYS A 298 -11.17 -10.41 22.48
C LYS A 298 -11.71 -9.53 21.34
N PRO A 299 -12.85 -8.86 21.51
CA PRO A 299 -13.45 -8.04 20.43
C PRO A 299 -12.52 -6.89 20.01
N HIS A 300 -11.84 -6.25 20.97
CA HIS A 300 -10.85 -5.18 20.70
C HIS A 300 -9.73 -5.62 19.76
N PHE A 301 -9.22 -6.86 19.91
CA PHE A 301 -8.19 -7.38 19.02
C PHE A 301 -8.77 -7.67 17.64
N ARG A 302 -9.95 -8.31 17.55
CA ARG A 302 -10.57 -8.63 16.26
C ARG A 302 -10.90 -7.39 15.46
N GLU A 303 -11.47 -6.37 16.10
CA GLU A 303 -11.76 -5.09 15.45
C GLU A 303 -10.46 -4.43 14.97
N GLY A 304 -9.49 -4.21 15.86
CA GLY A 304 -8.25 -3.52 15.46
C GLY A 304 -7.38 -4.30 14.47
N PHE A 305 -7.40 -5.64 14.51
CA PHE A 305 -6.58 -6.46 13.63
C PHE A 305 -7.26 -6.71 12.28
N CYS A 306 -8.48 -7.24 12.27
CA CYS A 306 -9.16 -7.61 11.03
C CYS A 306 -9.55 -6.37 10.22
N ILE A 307 -10.03 -5.31 10.87
CA ILE A 307 -10.53 -4.12 10.18
C ILE A 307 -9.37 -3.17 9.87
N ASP A 308 -8.73 -2.60 10.91
CA ASP A 308 -7.77 -1.53 10.68
C ASP A 308 -6.49 -2.03 9.99
N ASN A 309 -5.98 -3.21 10.38
CA ASN A 309 -4.69 -3.68 9.88
C ASN A 309 -4.82 -4.53 8.61
N VAL A 310 -5.73 -5.50 8.57
CA VAL A 310 -5.86 -6.42 7.42
C VAL A 310 -6.69 -5.77 6.30
N ARG A 311 -7.93 -5.39 6.58
CA ARG A 311 -8.85 -4.87 5.56
C ARG A 311 -8.41 -3.49 5.04
N GLU A 312 -8.13 -2.53 5.92
CA GLU A 312 -7.76 -1.16 5.52
C GLU A 312 -6.26 -1.01 5.23
N GLU A 313 -5.37 -1.25 6.21
CA GLU A 313 -3.93 -0.97 6.02
C GLU A 313 -3.26 -1.88 4.97
N LEU A 314 -3.60 -3.18 4.92
CA LEU A 314 -3.00 -4.13 3.99
C LEU A 314 -3.72 -4.18 2.65
N VAL A 315 -4.99 -4.58 2.59
CA VAL A 315 -5.70 -4.81 1.31
C VAL A 315 -5.98 -3.50 0.59
N VAL A 316 -6.67 -2.55 1.24
CA VAL A 316 -6.94 -1.21 0.65
C VAL A 316 -5.64 -0.45 0.42
N GLY A 317 -4.72 -0.48 1.38
CA GLY A 317 -3.38 0.11 1.21
C GLY A 317 -2.60 -0.44 0.01
N PHE A 318 -2.76 -1.73 -0.31
CA PHE A 318 -2.18 -2.34 -1.51
C PHE A 318 -2.89 -1.90 -2.79
N PHE A 319 -4.23 -1.80 -2.81
CA PHE A 319 -4.96 -1.26 -3.97
C PHE A 319 -4.55 0.18 -4.29
N HIS A 320 -4.45 1.05 -3.27
CA HIS A 320 -3.94 2.40 -3.49
C HIS A 320 -2.51 2.41 -4.03
N HIS A 321 -1.66 1.49 -3.57
CA HIS A 321 -0.32 1.35 -4.12
C HIS A 321 -0.33 0.88 -5.58
N LEU A 322 -1.19 -0.09 -5.96
CA LEU A 322 -1.37 -0.52 -7.34
C LEU A 322 -1.74 0.67 -8.24
N THR A 323 -2.74 1.46 -7.84
CA THR A 323 -3.16 2.67 -8.55
C THR A 323 -2.04 3.71 -8.64
N ALA A 324 -1.33 3.98 -7.53
CA ALA A 324 -0.24 4.95 -7.49
C ALA A 324 0.94 4.53 -8.38
N THR A 325 1.33 3.26 -8.34
CA THR A 325 2.40 2.71 -9.18
C THR A 325 2.00 2.75 -10.65
N ALA A 326 0.76 2.39 -10.98
CA ALA A 326 0.21 2.52 -12.33
C ALA A 326 0.30 3.98 -12.84
N ARG A 327 -0.17 4.96 -12.06
CA ARG A 327 -0.10 6.39 -12.41
C ARG A 327 1.34 6.93 -12.50
N SER A 328 2.28 6.36 -11.75
CA SER A 328 3.69 6.81 -11.78
C SER A 328 4.32 6.69 -13.18
N PHE A 329 3.85 5.74 -14.00
CA PHE A 329 4.30 5.58 -15.39
C PHE A 329 3.80 6.67 -16.34
N CYS A 330 2.83 7.51 -15.92
CA CYS A 330 2.36 8.67 -16.68
C CYS A 330 3.26 9.90 -16.47
N ASN A 331 4.16 9.89 -15.48
CA ASN A 331 5.03 11.02 -15.19
C ASN A 331 6.13 11.15 -16.25
N ILE A 332 6.30 12.38 -16.76
CA ILE A 332 7.16 12.72 -17.91
C ILE A 332 8.67 12.59 -17.58
N GLY A 333 9.02 12.25 -16.32
CA GLY A 333 10.31 12.53 -15.69
C GLY A 333 11.49 11.60 -16.02
N GLU A 334 11.41 10.28 -15.88
CA GLU A 334 12.68 9.52 -15.68
C GLU A 334 12.83 8.17 -16.37
N ASN A 335 11.81 7.62 -17.03
CA ASN A 335 11.97 6.43 -17.87
C ASN A 335 10.80 6.38 -18.85
N LYS A 336 11.06 6.52 -20.16
CA LYS A 336 10.01 6.30 -21.16
C LYS A 336 9.54 4.86 -21.07
N ALA A 337 8.40 4.65 -20.41
CA ALA A 337 7.77 3.35 -20.34
C ALA A 337 7.44 2.86 -21.75
N PRO A 338 7.64 1.57 -22.07
CA PRO A 338 7.17 1.01 -23.33
C PRO A 338 5.66 1.28 -23.48
N PRO A 339 5.17 1.79 -24.62
CA PRO A 339 3.75 2.10 -24.76
C PRO A 339 2.83 0.90 -24.55
N ALA A 340 3.27 -0.32 -24.88
CA ALA A 340 2.54 -1.55 -24.60
C ALA A 340 2.33 -1.79 -23.09
N LEU A 341 3.25 -1.34 -22.23
CA LEU A 341 3.09 -1.44 -20.77
C LEU A 341 1.98 -0.51 -20.28
N LEU A 342 1.82 0.68 -20.87
CA LEU A 342 0.75 1.63 -20.50
C LEU A 342 -0.64 1.03 -20.82
N LEU A 343 -0.79 0.40 -21.98
CA LEU A 343 -2.01 -0.32 -22.34
C LEU A 343 -2.30 -1.48 -21.38
N LEU A 344 -1.27 -2.29 -21.08
CA LEU A 344 -1.41 -3.45 -20.20
C LEU A 344 -1.83 -3.01 -18.78
N LEU A 345 -1.20 -1.96 -18.24
CA LEU A 345 -1.57 -1.40 -16.94
C LEU A 345 -2.97 -0.78 -16.94
N SER A 346 -3.38 -0.10 -18.03
CA SER A 346 -4.72 0.46 -18.14
C SER A 346 -5.78 -0.65 -18.11
N LYS A 347 -5.57 -1.72 -18.89
CA LYS A 347 -6.48 -2.88 -18.89
C LYS A 347 -6.44 -3.65 -17.56
N MET A 348 -5.27 -3.79 -16.92
CA MET A 348 -5.15 -4.36 -15.57
C MET A 348 -6.04 -3.60 -14.57
N CYS A 349 -5.98 -2.26 -14.56
CA CYS A 349 -6.84 -1.46 -13.69
C CYS A 349 -8.34 -1.70 -13.94
N LEU A 350 -8.76 -1.92 -15.19
CA LEU A 350 -10.15 -2.27 -15.52
C LEU A 350 -10.55 -3.69 -15.09
N GLU A 351 -9.65 -4.68 -15.22
CA GLU A 351 -9.90 -6.03 -14.71
C GLU A 351 -10.03 -6.05 -13.18
N PHE A 352 -9.23 -5.22 -12.51
CA PHE A 352 -9.32 -5.03 -11.07
C PHE A 352 -10.64 -4.37 -10.67
N GLU A 353 -11.04 -3.29 -11.37
CA GLU A 353 -12.34 -2.64 -11.18
C GLU A 353 -13.52 -3.61 -11.40
N GLY A 354 -13.46 -4.43 -12.45
CA GLY A 354 -14.59 -5.28 -12.85
C GLY A 354 -14.80 -6.53 -12.00
N SER A 355 -13.74 -7.07 -11.37
CA SER A 355 -13.86 -8.34 -10.63
C SER A 355 -12.90 -8.48 -9.45
N SER A 356 -11.64 -8.10 -9.59
CA SER A 356 -10.62 -8.48 -8.59
C SER A 356 -10.75 -7.70 -7.29
N VAL A 357 -11.19 -6.44 -7.33
CA VAL A 357 -11.46 -5.64 -6.12
C VAL A 357 -12.58 -6.30 -5.32
N HIS A 358 -13.75 -6.51 -5.93
CA HIS A 358 -14.87 -7.19 -5.27
C HIS A 358 -14.48 -8.54 -4.69
N TYR A 359 -13.77 -9.35 -5.48
CA TYR A 359 -13.34 -10.68 -5.08
C TYR A 359 -12.39 -10.66 -3.86
N LEU A 360 -11.36 -9.81 -3.86
CA LEU A 360 -10.42 -9.74 -2.75
C LEU A 360 -11.04 -9.13 -1.48
N LEU A 361 -11.92 -8.13 -1.63
CA LEU A 361 -12.64 -7.54 -0.50
C LEU A 361 -13.60 -8.56 0.13
N SER A 362 -14.44 -9.20 -0.67
CA SER A 362 -15.40 -10.22 -0.20
C SER A 362 -14.69 -11.41 0.45
N GLN A 363 -13.60 -11.90 -0.14
CA GLN A 363 -12.80 -12.97 0.47
C GLN A 363 -12.16 -12.54 1.80
N THR A 364 -11.69 -11.29 1.89
CA THR A 364 -11.15 -10.77 3.16
C THR A 364 -12.24 -10.66 4.21
N ASP A 365 -13.41 -10.15 3.84
CA ASP A 365 -14.53 -9.98 4.76
C ASP A 365 -15.07 -11.34 5.26
N GLU A 366 -15.10 -12.36 4.38
CA GLU A 366 -15.47 -13.75 4.71
C GLU A 366 -14.43 -14.41 5.64
N TRP A 367 -13.14 -14.36 5.30
CA TRP A 367 -12.11 -15.05 6.07
C TRP A 367 -11.91 -14.47 7.47
N PHE A 368 -12.18 -13.18 7.65
CA PHE A 368 -12.00 -12.46 8.91
C PHE A 368 -13.31 -12.10 9.64
N ASN A 369 -14.47 -12.51 9.11
CA ASN A 369 -15.82 -12.25 9.65
C ASN A 369 -16.10 -10.77 9.94
N ILE A 370 -15.93 -9.89 8.94
CA ILE A 370 -16.02 -8.42 9.08
C ILE A 370 -17.46 -7.88 8.86
N GLU A 371 -18.43 -8.77 8.59
CA GLU A 371 -19.77 -8.44 8.05
C GLU A 371 -20.62 -7.45 8.88
N ASP A 372 -20.41 -7.34 10.19
CA ASP A 372 -21.26 -6.54 11.08
C ASP A 372 -21.00 -5.02 11.03
N ARG A 373 -19.81 -4.56 10.59
CA ARG A 373 -19.45 -3.12 10.56
C ARG A 373 -19.28 -2.49 9.18
N SER A 374 -19.33 -3.27 8.09
CA SER A 374 -19.44 -2.75 6.70
C SER A 374 -20.60 -1.75 6.55
N LYS A 375 -21.64 -1.91 7.39
CA LYS A 375 -22.83 -1.05 7.45
C LYS A 375 -22.66 0.25 8.26
N SER A 376 -21.54 0.42 8.98
CA SER A 376 -21.29 1.58 9.86
C SER A 376 -20.66 2.77 9.14
N GLY A 377 -20.32 2.66 7.84
CA GLY A 377 -19.82 3.78 7.02
C GLY A 377 -18.40 4.26 7.33
N ILE A 378 -17.63 3.52 8.14
CA ILE A 378 -16.25 3.87 8.52
C ILE A 378 -15.21 3.24 7.57
N LEU A 379 -15.60 2.19 6.84
CA LEU A 379 -14.74 1.41 5.94
C LEU A 379 -14.65 2.04 4.56
N THR A 380 -13.49 1.90 3.92
CA THR A 380 -13.29 2.30 2.53
C THR A 380 -14.22 1.47 1.63
N THR A 381 -15.08 2.15 0.87
CA THR A 381 -16.09 1.48 0.04
C THR A 381 -15.46 0.87 -1.20
N GLU A 382 -16.08 -0.21 -1.69
CA GLU A 382 -15.70 -0.82 -2.97
C GLU A 382 -15.76 0.20 -4.11
N GLU A 383 -16.79 1.05 -4.10
CA GLU A 383 -17.00 2.11 -5.11
C GLU A 383 -15.84 3.11 -5.17
N GLU A 384 -15.24 3.49 -4.03
CA GLU A 384 -14.10 4.41 -3.99
C GLU A 384 -12.86 3.79 -4.66
N ILE A 385 -12.59 2.51 -4.38
CA ILE A 385 -11.44 1.80 -4.95
C ILE A 385 -11.65 1.58 -6.46
N CYS A 386 -12.85 1.16 -6.87
CA CYS A 386 -13.20 0.98 -8.27
C CYS A 386 -13.12 2.31 -9.04
N SER A 387 -13.62 3.41 -8.46
CA SER A 387 -13.50 4.76 -9.04
C SER A 387 -12.04 5.16 -9.22
N ASN A 388 -11.19 4.93 -8.22
CA ASN A 388 -9.75 5.21 -8.29
C ASN A 388 -9.03 4.38 -9.35
N MET A 389 -9.37 3.08 -9.48
CA MET A 389 -8.84 2.19 -10.50
C MET A 389 -9.25 2.62 -11.90
N ARG A 390 -10.54 2.93 -12.11
CA ARG A 390 -11.04 3.45 -13.38
C ARG A 390 -10.37 4.77 -13.77
N ALA A 391 -10.20 5.69 -12.82
CA ALA A 391 -9.51 6.95 -13.05
C ALA A 391 -8.04 6.75 -13.46
N ALA A 392 -7.32 5.82 -12.81
CA ALA A 392 -5.96 5.46 -13.23
C ALA A 392 -5.91 4.79 -14.60
N ALA A 393 -6.87 3.90 -14.91
CA ALA A 393 -6.99 3.30 -16.24
C ALA A 393 -7.16 4.37 -17.32
N GLN A 394 -8.01 5.37 -17.06
CA GLN A 394 -8.25 6.49 -17.97
C GLN A 394 -7.02 7.38 -18.16
N GLU A 395 -6.31 7.72 -17.08
CA GLU A 395 -5.07 8.50 -17.15
C GLU A 395 -4.00 7.79 -17.98
N LEU A 396 -3.81 6.50 -17.75
CA LEU A 396 -2.89 5.65 -18.52
C LEU A 396 -3.26 5.58 -19.99
N LEU A 397 -4.54 5.39 -20.30
CA LEU A 397 -5.02 5.31 -21.68
C LEU A 397 -4.83 6.64 -22.40
N ASN A 398 -5.19 7.75 -21.75
CA ASN A 398 -4.99 9.09 -22.28
C ASN A 398 -3.50 9.36 -22.53
N HIS A 399 -2.61 8.93 -21.63
CA HIS A 399 -1.16 9.06 -21.79
C HIS A 399 -0.62 8.20 -22.95
N TYR A 400 -1.13 6.97 -23.11
CA TYR A 400 -0.81 6.11 -24.25
C TYR A 400 -1.19 6.75 -25.58
N VAL A 401 -2.44 7.21 -25.72
CA VAL A 401 -2.96 7.86 -26.93
C VAL A 401 -2.14 9.11 -27.28
N ARG A 402 -1.80 9.91 -26.28
CA ARG A 402 -0.90 11.08 -26.45
C ARG A 402 0.49 10.69 -26.92
N THR A 403 1.08 9.66 -26.33
CA THR A 403 2.44 9.20 -26.66
C THR A 403 2.52 8.65 -28.08
N GLN A 404 1.55 7.81 -28.47
CA GLN A 404 1.47 7.26 -29.84
C GLN A 404 1.17 8.35 -30.87
N GLY A 405 0.16 9.19 -30.61
CA GLY A 405 -0.20 10.30 -31.50
C GLY A 405 0.97 11.29 -31.70
N LEU A 406 1.73 11.59 -30.64
CA LEU A 406 2.92 12.44 -30.73
C LEU A 406 4.03 11.78 -31.56
N GLY A 407 4.24 10.46 -31.43
CA GLY A 407 5.21 9.72 -32.24
C GLY A 407 4.92 9.84 -33.74
N VAL A 408 3.66 9.61 -34.12
CA VAL A 408 3.19 9.76 -35.51
C VAL A 408 3.29 11.20 -36.00
N SER A 409 2.85 12.16 -35.18
CA SER A 409 2.94 13.60 -35.49
C SER A 409 4.40 14.06 -35.72
N GLN A 410 5.35 13.57 -34.93
CA GLN A 410 6.78 13.86 -35.10
C GLN A 410 7.33 13.32 -36.43
N MET A 411 6.89 12.13 -36.88
CA MET A 411 7.28 11.60 -38.19
C MET A 411 6.77 12.50 -39.32
N LEU A 412 5.49 12.88 -39.25
CA LEU A 412 4.87 13.78 -40.24
C LEU A 412 5.57 15.14 -40.28
N ARG A 413 5.85 15.75 -39.12
CA ARG A 413 6.58 17.01 -39.00
C ARG A 413 7.96 16.93 -39.64
N LYS A 414 8.78 15.95 -39.25
CA LYS A 414 10.13 15.75 -39.82
C LYS A 414 10.07 15.55 -41.34
N SER A 415 9.04 14.86 -41.85
CA SER A 415 8.87 14.64 -43.28
C SER A 415 8.61 15.93 -44.08
N VAL A 416 8.02 16.94 -43.44
CA VAL A 416 7.74 18.24 -44.04
C VAL A 416 8.92 19.18 -43.89
N GLU A 417 9.59 19.17 -42.74
CA GLU A 417 10.71 20.09 -42.47
C GLU A 417 11.99 19.77 -43.26
N THR A 418 12.23 18.49 -43.57
CA THR A 418 13.48 18.04 -44.21
C THR A 418 13.47 18.12 -45.73
N ARG A 419 12.31 18.36 -46.37
CA ARG A 419 12.17 18.39 -47.83
C ARG A 419 12.21 19.81 -48.38
N ASP A 420 12.90 19.99 -49.50
CA ASP A 420 12.77 21.20 -50.32
C ASP A 420 11.48 21.14 -51.14
N TRP A 421 10.52 22.00 -50.82
CA TRP A 421 9.19 22.07 -51.46
C TRP A 421 9.17 22.94 -52.72
N LEU A 422 10.23 23.71 -52.99
CA LEU A 422 10.33 24.59 -54.15
C LEU A 422 10.90 23.88 -55.38
N HIS A 423 11.80 22.91 -55.18
CA HIS A 423 12.48 22.18 -56.25
C HIS A 423 12.10 20.70 -56.30
N THR A 424 10.80 20.41 -56.27
CA THR A 424 10.28 19.04 -56.34
C THR A 424 10.00 18.58 -57.76
N ILE A 425 10.31 17.32 -58.07
CA ILE A 425 9.88 16.65 -59.30
C ILE A 425 8.41 16.25 -59.23
N GLU A 426 7.79 16.04 -60.39
CA GLU A 426 6.42 15.54 -60.50
C GLU A 426 6.22 14.23 -59.72
N PRO A 427 5.21 14.16 -58.83
CA PRO A 427 5.01 13.02 -57.96
C PRO A 427 4.54 11.80 -58.76
N ARG A 428 5.24 10.67 -58.60
CA ARG A 428 4.89 9.37 -59.23
C ARG A 428 4.54 8.29 -58.21
N THR A 429 4.84 8.53 -56.95
CA THR A 429 4.64 7.61 -55.83
C THR A 429 4.28 8.39 -54.57
N VAL A 430 3.58 7.71 -53.67
CA VAL A 430 3.29 8.21 -52.31
C VAL A 430 4.59 8.24 -51.50
N ARG A 431 4.78 9.25 -50.64
CA ARG A 431 5.96 9.33 -49.76
C ARG A 431 6.02 8.13 -48.81
N ALA A 432 7.22 7.56 -48.65
CA ALA A 432 7.46 6.43 -47.74
C ALA A 432 7.01 6.70 -46.29
N VAL A 433 7.07 7.96 -45.83
CA VAL A 433 6.60 8.33 -44.49
C VAL A 433 5.09 8.12 -44.34
N MET A 434 4.28 8.38 -45.37
CA MET A 434 2.82 8.16 -45.29
C MET A 434 2.48 6.69 -45.19
N LYS A 435 3.19 5.84 -45.95
CA LYS A 435 3.09 4.38 -45.83
C LYS A 435 3.46 3.92 -44.43
N ARG A 436 4.58 4.43 -43.90
CA ARG A 436 5.03 4.12 -42.54
C ARG A 436 4.02 4.55 -41.46
N VAL A 437 3.35 5.70 -41.63
CA VAL A 437 2.30 6.16 -40.72
C VAL A 437 1.10 5.21 -40.72
N VAL A 438 0.66 4.75 -41.90
CA VAL A 438 -0.43 3.76 -42.01
C VAL A 438 -0.02 2.42 -41.38
N GLU A 439 1.21 1.95 -41.63
CA GLU A 439 1.77 0.74 -41.01
C GLU A 439 1.84 0.86 -39.48
N ASP A 440 2.26 2.00 -38.94
CA ASP A 440 2.34 2.22 -37.49
C ASP A 440 0.95 2.28 -36.84
N ILE A 441 -0.02 2.92 -37.49
CA ILE A 441 -1.42 2.93 -37.01
C ILE A 441 -2.02 1.52 -37.07
N ALA A 442 -1.73 0.74 -38.12
CA ALA A 442 -2.16 -0.66 -38.22
C ALA A 442 -1.49 -1.55 -37.15
N ALA A 443 -0.21 -1.31 -36.83
CA ALA A 443 0.47 -2.01 -35.74
C ALA A 443 -0.15 -1.68 -34.38
N VAL A 444 -0.55 -0.42 -34.17
CA VAL A 444 -1.30 0.01 -32.97
C VAL A 444 -2.69 -0.64 -32.94
N ASP A 445 -3.41 -0.70 -34.06
CA ASP A 445 -4.72 -1.37 -34.18
C ASP A 445 -4.65 -2.85 -33.74
N SER A 446 -3.62 -3.56 -34.17
CA SER A 446 -3.36 -4.95 -33.77
C SER A 446 -3.07 -5.07 -32.27
N GLN A 447 -2.24 -4.17 -31.71
CA GLN A 447 -1.91 -4.17 -30.28
C GLN A 447 -3.10 -3.80 -29.39
N VAL A 448 -3.89 -2.79 -29.75
CA VAL A 448 -5.07 -2.37 -29.01
C VAL A 448 -6.17 -3.43 -29.12
N GLY A 449 -6.35 -4.02 -30.30
CA GLY A 449 -7.31 -5.11 -30.53
C GLY A 449 -7.00 -6.40 -29.76
N ALA A 450 -5.78 -6.55 -29.23
CA ALA A 450 -5.45 -7.65 -28.33
C ALA A 450 -6.07 -7.52 -26.93
N LEU A 451 -6.41 -6.28 -26.51
CA LEU A 451 -6.78 -5.97 -25.13
C LEU A 451 -8.14 -5.27 -24.99
N TYR A 452 -8.60 -4.55 -26.03
CA TYR A 452 -9.86 -3.79 -26.01
C TYR A 452 -10.83 -4.28 -27.08
N GLU A 453 -12.12 -4.22 -26.76
CA GLU A 453 -13.19 -4.62 -27.67
C GLU A 453 -13.27 -3.72 -28.91
N GLU A 454 -13.74 -4.29 -30.01
CA GLU A 454 -13.67 -3.68 -31.33
C GLU A 454 -14.63 -2.49 -31.55
N GLY A 455 -15.57 -2.23 -30.63
CA GLY A 455 -16.55 -1.15 -30.75
C GLY A 455 -17.51 -1.31 -31.93
N GLN A 456 -18.57 -0.50 -31.98
CA GLN A 456 -19.46 -0.48 -33.16
C GLN A 456 -18.75 0.21 -34.33
N ARG A 457 -18.45 -0.56 -35.38
CA ARG A 457 -17.96 -0.05 -36.67
C ARG A 457 -19.13 0.11 -37.63
N THR A 458 -19.12 1.17 -38.43
CA THR A 458 -19.95 1.25 -39.63
C THR A 458 -19.36 0.29 -40.68
N GLU A 459 -19.84 -0.95 -40.69
CA GLU A 459 -19.51 -1.87 -41.77
C GLU A 459 -20.13 -1.36 -43.08
N HIS A 460 -19.29 -1.03 -44.07
CA HIS A 460 -19.78 -1.09 -45.44
C HIS A 460 -19.90 -2.57 -45.80
N SER A 461 -21.14 -2.99 -46.02
CA SER A 461 -21.54 -4.28 -46.59
C SER A 461 -20.49 -4.84 -47.55
N SER A 462 -20.05 -6.06 -47.28
CA SER A 462 -19.20 -6.91 -48.12
C SER A 462 -19.55 -6.79 -49.61
N ASP A 463 -18.74 -6.10 -50.41
CA ASP A 463 -18.88 -6.05 -51.86
C ASP A 463 -17.94 -7.06 -52.52
N SER A 464 -18.40 -8.31 -52.59
CA SER A 464 -17.82 -9.38 -53.41
C SER A 464 -18.55 -9.54 -54.75
N SER A 465 -19.30 -8.54 -55.23
CA SER A 465 -20.15 -8.73 -56.42
C SER A 465 -20.39 -7.46 -57.23
N ARG A 466 -19.31 -6.82 -57.71
CA ARG A 466 -19.39 -5.83 -58.80
C ARG A 466 -18.36 -6.04 -59.92
N ARG A 467 -18.39 -7.23 -60.52
CA ARG A 467 -18.14 -7.39 -61.97
C ARG A 467 -19.49 -7.58 -62.66
N THR A 468 -20.07 -6.48 -63.15
CA THR A 468 -20.83 -6.37 -64.41
C THR A 468 -21.58 -5.03 -64.46
N HIS A 469 -21.53 -4.41 -65.63
CA HIS A 469 -22.03 -3.10 -66.02
C HIS A 469 -23.41 -2.69 -65.48
N SER A 470 -23.51 -1.47 -64.95
CA SER A 470 -24.58 -0.54 -65.34
C SER A 470 -24.14 0.90 -65.12
N VAL A 471 -24.55 1.72 -66.08
CA VAL A 471 -24.15 3.09 -66.33
C VAL A 471 -25.11 4.02 -65.58
N SER A 472 -24.54 5.02 -64.90
CA SER A 472 -25.18 6.26 -64.43
C SER A 472 -26.04 6.22 -63.15
N LEU A 473 -25.81 7.27 -62.34
CA LEU A 473 -26.64 7.81 -61.25
C LEU A 473 -26.50 7.15 -59.86
N SER A 474 -25.34 7.30 -59.21
CA SER A 474 -25.21 7.43 -57.73
C SER A 474 -23.76 7.52 -57.19
N ARG A 475 -22.76 7.90 -58.00
CA ARG A 475 -21.37 8.12 -57.55
C ARG A 475 -21.04 9.56 -57.11
N HIS A 476 -22.03 10.41 -56.92
CA HIS A 476 -21.80 11.85 -56.69
C HIS A 476 -21.62 12.28 -55.22
N ALA A 477 -21.76 11.38 -54.23
CA ALA A 477 -21.64 11.77 -52.82
C ALA A 477 -20.21 11.66 -52.23
N HIS A 478 -19.28 10.99 -52.92
CA HIS A 478 -17.93 10.68 -52.41
C HIS A 478 -16.79 11.36 -53.19
N ARG A 479 -17.08 12.41 -53.96
CA ARG A 479 -15.99 13.24 -54.50
C ARG A 479 -15.47 14.13 -53.37
N SER A 480 -14.21 13.94 -53.01
CA SER A 480 -13.43 14.99 -52.34
C SER A 480 -13.67 16.30 -53.10
N ASN A 481 -14.01 17.36 -52.35
CA ASN A 481 -14.54 18.60 -52.93
C ASN A 481 -13.43 19.45 -53.59
N TRP A 482 -12.43 18.80 -54.20
CA TRP A 482 -11.21 19.39 -54.74
C TRP A 482 -11.46 20.37 -55.89
N SER A 483 -12.62 20.27 -56.55
CA SER A 483 -13.09 21.26 -57.54
C SER A 483 -13.29 22.66 -56.93
N THR A 484 -13.45 22.76 -55.61
CA THR A 484 -13.63 24.03 -54.88
C THR A 484 -12.32 24.83 -54.76
N TYR A 485 -11.16 24.18 -54.92
CA TYR A 485 -9.85 24.84 -54.83
C TYR A 485 -9.33 25.36 -56.18
N THR A 486 -10.15 25.26 -57.24
CA THR A 486 -9.86 25.93 -58.52
C THR A 486 -10.20 27.42 -58.39
N PRO A 487 -9.44 28.35 -59.01
CA PRO A 487 -9.53 29.77 -58.69
C PRO A 487 -10.78 30.41 -59.32
N SER A 488 -11.94 30.24 -58.71
CA SER A 488 -13.08 31.17 -58.82
C SER A 488 -13.04 32.12 -57.62
N HIS A 489 -12.71 33.38 -57.91
CA HIS A 489 -12.33 34.46 -56.96
C HIS A 489 -13.36 34.84 -55.87
N LEU A 490 -14.52 34.17 -55.76
CA LEU A 490 -15.63 34.55 -54.89
C LEU A 490 -15.88 33.62 -53.69
N ASP A 491 -15.46 32.34 -53.73
CA ASP A 491 -15.84 31.34 -52.71
C ASP A 491 -14.75 31.05 -51.65
N SER A 492 -13.54 31.60 -51.82
CA SER A 492 -12.41 31.33 -50.92
C SER A 492 -12.64 31.76 -49.47
N SER A 493 -13.44 32.82 -49.24
CA SER A 493 -13.74 33.35 -47.90
C SER A 493 -14.81 32.55 -47.14
N LEU A 494 -15.75 31.93 -47.85
CA LEU A 494 -16.81 31.10 -47.24
C LEU A 494 -16.26 29.73 -46.83
N VAL A 495 -15.38 29.15 -47.65
CA VAL A 495 -14.70 27.88 -47.36
C VAL A 495 -13.81 28.00 -46.12
N THR A 496 -13.04 29.09 -46.01
CA THR A 496 -12.20 29.33 -44.81
C THR A 496 -13.04 29.59 -43.55
N ASN A 497 -14.17 30.30 -43.66
CA ASN A 497 -15.07 30.52 -42.52
C ASN A 497 -15.81 29.24 -42.08
N MET A 498 -16.23 28.39 -43.02
CA MET A 498 -16.81 27.09 -42.70
C MET A 498 -15.78 26.16 -42.07
N GLN A 499 -14.56 26.07 -42.62
CA GLN A 499 -13.47 25.28 -42.03
C GLN A 499 -13.13 25.76 -40.60
N LYS A 500 -13.16 27.06 -40.35
CA LYS A 500 -12.95 27.64 -39.01
C LYS A 500 -14.06 27.29 -38.02
N LEU A 501 -15.32 27.35 -38.45
CA LEU A 501 -16.49 26.98 -37.64
C LEU A 501 -16.54 25.48 -37.30
N PHE A 502 -16.10 24.61 -38.20
CA PHE A 502 -16.02 23.17 -37.96
C PHE A 502 -14.75 22.77 -37.18
N SER A 503 -13.64 23.49 -37.34
CA SER A 503 -12.46 23.35 -36.49
C SER A 503 -12.75 23.65 -35.02
N GLU A 504 -13.64 24.61 -34.72
CA GLU A 504 -14.11 24.92 -33.36
C GLU A 504 -15.06 23.85 -32.79
N ARG A 505 -15.68 23.01 -33.63
CA ARG A 505 -16.68 21.99 -33.24
C ARG A 505 -16.13 20.58 -33.05
N ILE A 506 -14.90 20.30 -33.49
CA ILE A 506 -14.28 19.00 -33.20
C ILE A 506 -13.85 19.03 -31.74
N GLU A 507 -14.62 18.37 -30.87
CA GLU A 507 -14.19 18.07 -29.51
C GLU A 507 -12.99 17.11 -29.57
N ILE A 508 -11.79 17.69 -29.57
CA ILE A 508 -10.50 16.97 -29.53
C ILE A 508 -10.25 16.44 -28.11
N PHE A 509 -10.96 16.96 -27.11
CA PHE A 509 -10.68 16.81 -25.69
C PHE A 509 -11.69 15.95 -24.91
N SER A 510 -12.56 15.19 -25.60
CA SER A 510 -13.35 14.17 -24.92
C SER A 510 -12.41 13.09 -24.36
N SER A 511 -12.70 12.59 -23.15
CA SER A 511 -12.02 11.39 -22.64
C SER A 511 -12.14 10.28 -23.67
N VAL A 512 -11.03 9.58 -23.93
CA VAL A 512 -11.04 8.45 -24.85
C VAL A 512 -11.77 7.31 -24.16
N ASP A 513 -12.85 6.83 -24.77
CA ASP A 513 -13.57 5.67 -24.27
C ASP A 513 -12.71 4.41 -24.35
N PHE A 514 -13.01 3.42 -23.51
CA PHE A 514 -12.33 2.12 -23.48
C PHE A 514 -12.73 1.22 -24.67
N SER A 515 -12.63 1.74 -25.89
CA SER A 515 -12.91 1.01 -27.13
C SER A 515 -11.76 1.19 -28.12
N LYS A 516 -11.51 0.17 -28.92
CA LYS A 516 -10.46 0.18 -29.95
C LYS A 516 -10.61 1.37 -30.91
N VAL A 517 -11.83 1.65 -31.37
CA VAL A 517 -12.08 2.73 -32.33
C VAL A 517 -11.89 4.11 -31.70
N SER A 518 -12.29 4.32 -30.44
CA SER A 518 -12.07 5.61 -29.75
C SER A 518 -10.58 5.88 -29.54
N ILE A 519 -9.81 4.85 -29.16
CA ILE A 519 -8.35 4.94 -29.00
C ILE A 519 -7.67 5.32 -30.31
N LEU A 520 -7.98 4.61 -31.40
CA LEU A 520 -7.40 4.89 -32.73
C LEU A 520 -7.82 6.25 -33.27
N THR A 521 -9.09 6.62 -33.09
CA THR A 521 -9.60 7.95 -33.44
C THR A 521 -8.86 9.04 -32.66
N GLY A 522 -8.60 8.84 -31.37
CA GLY A 522 -7.79 9.74 -30.56
C GLY A 522 -6.36 9.91 -31.08
N ILE A 523 -5.70 8.81 -31.46
CA ILE A 523 -4.35 8.83 -32.03
C ILE A 523 -4.34 9.58 -33.37
N ILE A 524 -5.31 9.33 -34.24
CA ILE A 524 -5.43 10.00 -35.54
C ILE A 524 -5.74 11.49 -35.35
N LYS A 525 -6.65 11.84 -34.44
CA LYS A 525 -6.95 13.25 -34.06
C LYS A 525 -5.70 13.98 -33.60
N ILE A 526 -4.88 13.38 -32.72
CA ILE A 526 -3.62 13.99 -32.23
C ILE A 526 -2.56 14.05 -33.34
N SER A 527 -2.52 13.05 -34.23
CA SER A 527 -1.56 12.99 -35.34
C SER A 527 -1.82 14.08 -36.38
N LEU A 528 -3.11 14.35 -36.67
CA LEU A 528 -3.54 15.26 -37.73
C LEU A 528 -3.90 16.67 -37.23
N LYS A 529 -4.45 16.84 -36.01
CA LYS A 529 -4.94 18.11 -35.44
C LYS A 529 -4.25 18.52 -34.12
N VAL A 530 -4.27 19.84 -33.87
CA VAL A 530 -3.48 20.60 -32.88
C VAL A 530 -3.63 20.12 -31.44
N TRP A 531 -2.49 19.87 -30.80
CA TRP A 531 -2.31 19.78 -29.36
C TRP A 531 -2.20 21.20 -28.78
N CYS A 532 -3.22 21.67 -28.07
CA CYS A 532 -3.06 22.75 -27.09
C CYS A 532 -3.53 22.19 -25.76
N CYS A 533 -2.62 21.60 -25.00
CA CYS A 533 -2.88 21.18 -23.63
C CYS A 533 -2.00 22.02 -22.71
N SER A 534 -2.62 22.69 -21.75
CA SER A 534 -2.08 23.66 -20.79
C SER A 534 -0.99 23.15 -19.83
N CYS A 535 0.10 22.54 -20.30
CA CYS A 535 1.29 22.30 -19.48
C CYS A 535 2.56 22.40 -20.34
N GLN A 536 3.08 23.62 -20.44
CA GLN A 536 4.49 23.98 -20.32
C GLN A 536 5.50 23.03 -21.01
N ILE A 537 5.65 23.16 -22.33
CA ILE A 537 6.92 23.23 -23.08
C ILE A 537 6.59 23.56 -24.54
N GLU A 538 7.32 24.54 -25.06
CA GLU A 538 7.14 25.22 -26.33
C GLU A 538 7.27 24.31 -27.58
N LEU A 539 6.57 24.70 -28.65
CA LEU A 539 6.97 24.49 -30.05
C LEU A 539 6.79 23.08 -30.69
N PHE A 540 5.58 22.50 -30.65
CA PHE A 540 5.25 21.32 -31.46
C PHE A 540 4.15 21.60 -32.51
N GLY A 541 4.58 21.87 -33.75
CA GLY A 541 3.68 22.05 -34.90
C GLY A 541 3.16 20.71 -35.43
N THR A 542 1.84 20.59 -35.58
CA THR A 542 1.15 19.45 -36.22
C THR A 542 1.35 19.45 -37.74
N PHE A 543 0.95 18.38 -38.44
CA PHE A 543 1.11 18.27 -39.90
C PHE A 543 0.52 19.47 -40.66
N LEU A 544 -0.68 19.92 -40.29
CA LEU A 544 -1.32 21.13 -40.81
C LEU A 544 -0.47 22.40 -40.57
N GLU A 545 0.03 22.58 -39.34
CA GLU A 545 0.84 23.76 -39.00
C GLU A 545 2.21 23.75 -39.71
N CYS A 546 2.81 22.56 -39.88
CA CYS A 546 4.03 22.40 -40.66
C CYS A 546 3.82 22.80 -42.13
N VAL A 547 2.67 22.44 -42.71
CA VAL A 547 2.31 22.84 -44.08
C VAL A 547 2.10 24.37 -44.16
N ARG A 548 1.43 24.96 -43.16
CA ARG A 548 1.16 26.41 -43.10
C ARG A 548 2.43 27.27 -43.06
N LEU A 549 3.49 26.75 -42.44
CA LEU A 549 4.78 27.42 -42.29
C LEU A 549 5.71 27.28 -43.51
N ARG A 550 5.32 26.48 -44.52
CA ARG A 550 6.10 26.27 -45.74
C ARG A 550 5.50 27.00 -46.93
N THR A 551 6.27 27.02 -48.02
CA THR A 551 5.89 27.58 -49.32
C THR A 551 6.08 26.48 -50.35
N PHE A 552 5.12 26.28 -51.25
CA PHE A 552 5.10 25.15 -52.17
C PHE A 552 5.24 25.58 -53.63
N SER A 553 5.96 24.78 -54.41
CA SER A 553 5.87 24.77 -55.88
C SER A 553 4.65 23.99 -56.36
N ARG A 554 4.35 24.04 -57.66
CA ARG A 554 3.29 23.23 -58.30
C ARG A 554 3.42 21.74 -57.97
N TYR A 555 4.59 21.16 -58.18
CA TYR A 555 4.82 19.73 -57.92
C TYR A 555 4.85 19.40 -56.42
N GLY A 556 5.22 20.38 -55.58
CA GLY A 556 5.15 20.25 -54.13
C GLY A 556 3.71 20.15 -53.62
N LEU A 557 2.82 20.98 -54.16
CA LEU A 557 1.37 20.92 -53.88
C LEU A 557 0.77 19.58 -54.35
N GLN A 558 1.12 19.14 -55.57
CA GLN A 558 0.65 17.86 -56.10
C GLN A 558 1.12 16.67 -55.25
N GLN A 559 2.32 16.71 -54.67
CA GLN A 559 2.77 15.67 -53.74
C GLN A 559 1.93 15.65 -52.47
N ILE A 560 1.62 16.82 -51.89
CA ILE A 560 0.73 16.91 -50.71
C ILE A 560 -0.67 16.39 -51.05
N GLN A 561 -1.18 16.66 -52.26
CA GLN A 561 -2.46 16.12 -52.74
C GLN A 561 -2.45 14.58 -52.77
N VAL A 562 -1.40 13.98 -53.35
CA VAL A 562 -1.23 12.51 -53.40
C VAL A 562 -1.12 11.90 -51.99
N ASP A 563 -0.35 12.51 -51.10
CA ASP A 563 -0.17 12.00 -49.73
C ASP A 563 -1.45 12.09 -48.90
N THR A 564 -2.16 13.21 -49.02
CA THR A 564 -3.43 13.46 -48.33
C THR A 564 -4.49 12.47 -48.79
N HIS A 565 -4.56 12.22 -50.10
CA HIS A 565 -5.47 11.22 -50.67
C HIS A 565 -5.13 9.80 -50.22
N TYR A 566 -3.84 9.44 -50.19
CA TYR A 566 -3.41 8.14 -49.67
C TYR A 566 -3.85 7.96 -48.21
N LEU A 567 -3.63 8.94 -47.34
CA LEU A 567 -4.10 8.86 -45.96
C LEU A 567 -5.62 8.76 -45.86
N GLN A 568 -6.38 9.45 -46.73
CA GLN A 568 -7.84 9.33 -46.79
C GLN A 568 -8.28 7.88 -47.10
N LEU A 569 -7.59 7.17 -48.00
CA LEU A 569 -7.93 5.81 -48.41
C LEU A 569 -7.70 4.75 -47.32
N TYR A 570 -6.76 4.98 -46.39
CA TYR A 570 -6.38 3.97 -45.39
C TYR A 570 -6.82 4.33 -43.96
N LEU A 571 -6.87 5.61 -43.59
CA LEU A 571 -7.15 6.01 -42.20
C LEU A 571 -8.62 5.90 -41.80
N TRP A 572 -9.55 5.97 -42.75
CA TRP A 572 -10.99 5.88 -42.46
C TRP A 572 -11.38 4.57 -41.76
N ARG A 573 -10.66 3.47 -42.05
CA ARG A 573 -10.90 2.13 -41.47
C ARG A 573 -10.72 2.08 -39.94
N PHE A 574 -10.03 3.06 -39.38
CA PHE A 574 -9.67 3.10 -37.96
C PHE A 574 -10.52 4.10 -37.15
N VAL A 575 -11.45 4.82 -37.79
CA VAL A 575 -12.24 5.90 -37.17
C VAL A 575 -13.74 5.60 -37.26
N THR A 576 -14.53 6.06 -36.29
CA THR A 576 -15.99 5.91 -36.29
C THR A 576 -16.69 6.82 -37.31
N ASP A 577 -16.26 8.09 -37.41
CA ASP A 577 -16.78 9.06 -38.38
C ASP A 577 -15.76 9.30 -39.49
N GLU A 578 -16.02 8.74 -40.67
CA GLU A 578 -15.19 8.92 -41.86
C GLU A 578 -15.05 10.40 -42.24
N ASN A 579 -16.09 11.20 -42.02
CA ASN A 579 -16.09 12.62 -42.37
C ASN A 579 -15.03 13.39 -41.60
N LEU A 580 -14.76 13.01 -40.34
CA LEU A 580 -13.70 13.62 -39.54
C LEU A 580 -12.35 13.54 -40.25
N VAL A 581 -11.96 12.36 -40.73
CA VAL A 581 -10.67 12.15 -41.41
C VAL A 581 -10.63 12.94 -42.72
N HIS A 582 -11.73 12.91 -43.48
CA HIS A 582 -11.85 13.68 -44.71
C HIS A 582 -11.71 15.19 -44.48
N PHE A 583 -12.41 15.75 -43.48
CA PHE A 583 -12.33 17.17 -43.15
C PHE A 583 -10.93 17.60 -42.73
N LEU A 584 -10.27 16.82 -41.86
CA LEU A 584 -8.91 17.13 -41.39
C LEU A 584 -7.89 17.15 -42.54
N LEU A 585 -8.01 16.17 -43.44
CA LEU A 585 -7.10 16.03 -44.59
C LEU A 585 -7.39 17.09 -45.67
N ASP A 586 -8.65 17.43 -45.90
CA ASP A 586 -9.02 18.53 -46.80
C ASP A 586 -8.57 19.91 -46.28
N GLU A 587 -8.58 20.14 -44.96
CA GLU A 587 -8.03 21.34 -44.33
C GLU A 587 -6.51 21.49 -44.61
N ILE A 588 -5.77 20.37 -44.56
CA ILE A 588 -4.34 20.34 -44.87
C ILE A 588 -4.07 20.68 -46.35
N LEU A 589 -4.82 20.05 -47.26
CA LEU A 589 -4.69 20.34 -48.69
C LEU A 589 -5.06 21.80 -49.00
N GLY A 590 -6.15 22.32 -48.40
CA GLY A 590 -6.54 23.72 -48.54
C GLY A 590 -5.44 24.69 -48.08
N SER A 591 -4.81 24.40 -46.93
CA SER A 591 -3.65 25.16 -46.44
C SER A 591 -2.48 25.13 -47.42
N ALA A 592 -2.18 23.96 -48.01
CA ALA A 592 -1.12 23.84 -49.01
C ALA A 592 -1.41 24.64 -50.29
N VAL A 593 -2.67 24.65 -50.77
CA VAL A 593 -3.11 25.44 -51.93
C VAL A 593 -2.85 26.94 -51.69
N HIS A 594 -3.23 27.43 -50.51
CA HIS A 594 -3.02 28.84 -50.14
C HIS A 594 -1.55 29.25 -50.03
N ARG A 595 -0.65 28.29 -49.80
CA ARG A 595 0.80 28.51 -49.65
C ARG A 595 1.59 28.18 -50.92
N CYS A 596 0.91 27.81 -52.01
CA CYS A 596 1.52 27.46 -53.28
C CYS A 596 1.69 28.70 -54.18
N LEU A 597 2.82 28.80 -54.87
CA LEU A 597 3.10 29.89 -55.81
C LEU A 597 2.26 29.75 -57.11
N GLU A 598 2.01 28.51 -57.53
CA GLU A 598 1.23 28.18 -58.73
C GLU A 598 0.28 27.01 -58.39
N PRO A 599 -0.93 27.31 -57.87
CA PRO A 599 -1.85 26.28 -57.42
C PRO A 599 -2.49 25.55 -58.60
N VAL A 600 -1.85 24.47 -59.06
CA VAL A 600 -2.39 23.56 -60.08
C VAL A 600 -2.45 22.14 -59.52
N LEU A 601 -3.66 21.68 -59.22
CA LEU A 601 -3.91 20.32 -58.76
C LEU A 601 -3.72 19.30 -59.88
N MET A 602 -3.36 18.08 -59.48
CA MET A 602 -3.30 16.92 -60.35
C MET A 602 -4.70 16.36 -60.60
N GLU A 603 -4.93 15.77 -61.77
CA GLU A 603 -6.19 15.13 -62.10
C GLU A 603 -6.48 13.99 -61.11
N PRO A 604 -7.71 13.91 -60.54
CA PRO A 604 -8.04 12.90 -59.53
C PRO A 604 -7.78 11.45 -59.99
N SER A 605 -8.05 11.14 -61.26
CA SER A 605 -7.82 9.80 -61.85
C SER A 605 -6.34 9.37 -61.79
N VAL A 606 -5.41 10.32 -61.95
CA VAL A 606 -3.96 10.08 -61.87
C VAL A 606 -3.54 9.89 -60.42
N VAL A 607 -4.12 10.65 -59.50
CA VAL A 607 -3.89 10.51 -58.05
C VAL A 607 -4.35 9.15 -57.56
N ASP A 608 -5.53 8.69 -57.98
CA ASP A 608 -6.06 7.36 -57.65
C ASP A 608 -5.08 6.25 -58.08
N ILE A 609 -4.60 6.30 -59.33
CA ILE A 609 -3.65 5.31 -59.86
C ILE A 609 -2.32 5.32 -59.09
N ILE A 610 -1.84 6.49 -58.69
CA ILE A 610 -0.59 6.60 -57.92
C ILE A 610 -0.77 6.04 -56.51
N CYS A 611 -1.93 6.27 -55.88
CA CYS A 611 -2.25 5.76 -54.55
C CYS A 611 -2.51 4.24 -54.56
N GLU A 612 -3.18 3.69 -55.59
CA GLU A 612 -3.42 2.24 -55.73
C GLU A 612 -2.13 1.43 -55.97
N ARG A 613 -1.12 2.04 -56.60
CA ARG A 613 0.20 1.43 -56.83
C ARG A 613 1.15 1.55 -55.64
N GLY A 614 0.79 2.37 -54.64
CA GLY A 614 1.62 2.69 -53.49
C GLY A 614 1.27 1.82 -52.30
#